data_AF-A0A2V7HLS7-F1
#
_entry.id   AF-A0A2V7HLS7-F1
#
_cell.length_a   1.000
_cell.length_b   1.000
_cell.length_c   1.000
_cell.angle_alpha   90.00
_cell.angle_beta   90.00
_cell.angle_gamma   90.00
#
_symmetry.space_group_name_H-M   'P 1'
#
loop_
_entity.id
_entity.type
_entity.pdbx_description
1 polymer ?
#
loop_
_entity_poly.entity_id
_entity_poly.type
_entity_poly.pdbx_seq_one_letter_code
_entity_poly.pdbx_strand_id
1 'polypeptide(L)'
;EAYRDQQREIRSIQEFIERQLRVAARIQAGPKRGRDFHGRIARKVAKRAKAGRKRLEQMEKIARPRDDVSVRAAFDPARRSGHDVIVAHGISKRYGARTLFADLDLFVRSGNRLAVVGRNGAGKTTLLRVLLGRESPDTGTARLGANVTPGYLAQEHESLDVRRTVL
;
A
#
# COMPACT_ATOMS: atom_id res chain seq x y z
N GLU A 1 -15.85 10.91 -2.89
CA GLU A 1 -15.54 12.18 -2.21
C GLU A 1 -16.45 12.41 -1.00
N ALA A 2 -17.77 12.49 -1.19
CA ALA A 2 -18.78 12.68 -0.15
C ALA A 2 -18.68 11.77 1.11
N TYR A 3 -18.35 10.47 0.96
CA TYR A 3 -18.14 9.58 2.11
C TYR A 3 -16.97 10.03 3.00
N ARG A 4 -15.85 10.48 2.40
CA ARG A 4 -14.67 10.95 3.15
C ARG A 4 -14.97 12.24 3.90
N ASP A 5 -15.77 13.12 3.31
CA ASP A 5 -16.17 14.38 3.93
C ASP A 5 -17.12 14.15 5.10
N GLN A 6 -18.07 13.23 4.94
CA GLN A 6 -18.93 12.81 6.06
C GLN A 6 -18.13 12.17 7.19
N GLN A 7 -17.13 11.34 6.90
CA GLN A 7 -16.26 10.76 7.94
C GLN A 7 -15.45 11.83 8.70
N ARG A 8 -15.02 12.89 8.01
CA ARG A 8 -14.36 14.05 8.65
C ARG A 8 -15.34 14.81 9.56
N GLU A 9 -16.58 15.01 9.12
CA GLU A 9 -17.61 15.66 9.95
C GLU A 9 -17.99 14.83 11.17
N ILE A 10 -18.21 13.52 11.01
CA ILE A 10 -18.50 12.60 12.12
C ILE A 10 -17.37 12.65 13.16
N ARG A 11 -16.12 12.58 12.70
CA ARG A 11 -14.95 12.64 13.59
C ARG A 11 -14.89 13.95 14.36
N SER A 12 -15.12 15.09 13.71
CA SER A 12 -15.07 16.40 14.37
C SER A 12 -16.17 16.55 15.43
N ILE A 13 -17.38 16.03 15.17
CA ILE A 13 -18.49 16.04 16.13
C ILE A 13 -18.15 15.14 17.33
N GLN A 14 -17.57 13.96 17.11
CA GLN A 14 -17.15 13.05 18.18
C GLN A 14 -16.07 13.68 19.06
N GLU A 15 -15.02 14.25 18.46
CA GLU A 15 -13.95 14.94 19.19
C GLU A 15 -14.50 16.13 20.00
N PHE A 16 -15.47 16.87 19.46
CA PHE A 16 -16.16 17.94 20.18
C PHE A 16 -16.92 17.41 21.40
N ILE A 17 -17.69 16.33 21.25
CA ILE A 17 -18.44 15.70 22.35
C ILE A 17 -17.48 15.24 23.45
N GLU A 18 -16.42 14.52 23.09
CA GLU A 18 -15.41 14.04 24.06
C GLU A 18 -14.75 15.21 24.80
N ARG A 19 -14.40 16.28 24.08
CA ARG A 19 -13.83 17.49 24.68
C ARG A 19 -14.77 18.11 25.70
N GLN A 20 -16.07 18.24 25.37
CA GLN A 20 -17.06 18.78 26.29
C GLN A 20 -17.24 17.88 27.52
N LEU A 21 -17.32 16.56 27.35
CA LEU A 21 -17.45 15.61 28.46
C LEU A 21 -16.24 15.66 29.40
N ARG A 22 -15.02 15.72 28.85
CA ARG A 22 -13.79 15.84 29.64
C ARG A 22 -13.76 17.13 30.46
N VAL A 23 -14.21 18.25 29.88
CA VAL A 23 -14.33 19.53 30.60
C VAL A 23 -15.38 19.44 31.71
N ALA A 24 -16.55 18.85 31.44
CA ALA A 24 -17.59 18.67 32.45
C ALA A 24 -17.10 17.81 33.63
N ALA A 25 -16.40 16.70 33.36
CA ALA A 25 -15.83 15.83 34.39
C ALA A 25 -14.78 16.56 35.26
N ARG A 26 -13.89 17.35 34.64
CA ARG A 26 -12.91 18.17 35.38
C ARG A 26 -13.56 19.20 36.31
N ILE A 27 -14.63 19.85 35.84
CA ILE A 27 -15.37 20.84 36.65
C ILE A 27 -16.07 20.17 37.84
N GLN A 28 -16.55 18.93 37.69
CA GLN A 28 -17.15 18.16 38.78
C GLN A 28 -16.12 17.66 39.81
N ALA A 29 -14.89 17.36 39.39
CA ALA A 29 -13.82 16.87 40.25
C ALA A 29 -13.05 17.98 41.00
N GLY A 30 -13.28 19.26 40.69
CA GLY A 30 -12.61 20.40 41.33
C GLY A 30 -13.07 20.69 42.78
N PRO A 31 -12.35 21.56 43.52
CA PRO A 31 -12.65 21.86 44.92
C PRO A 31 -14.07 22.41 45.08
N LYS A 32 -14.83 21.86 46.05
CA LYS A 32 -16.24 22.19 46.33
C LYS A 32 -16.42 23.58 46.99
N ARG A 33 -15.88 24.65 46.43
CA ARG A 33 -16.23 26.03 46.82
C ARG A 33 -17.47 26.47 46.02
N GLY A 34 -18.61 26.59 46.70
CA GLY A 34 -19.89 26.97 46.10
C GLY A 34 -20.49 25.86 45.23
N ARG A 35 -21.28 24.96 45.83
CA ARG A 35 -21.97 23.83 45.17
C ARG A 35 -22.78 24.26 43.93
N ASP A 36 -23.30 25.49 43.92
CA ASP A 36 -24.26 25.92 42.90
C ASP A 36 -23.62 26.47 41.62
N PHE A 37 -22.43 27.06 41.70
CA PHE A 37 -21.77 27.67 40.55
C PHE A 37 -21.16 26.61 39.61
N HIS A 38 -20.34 25.71 40.16
CA HIS A 38 -19.69 24.63 39.41
C HIS A 38 -20.71 23.65 38.82
N GLY A 39 -21.81 23.37 39.54
CA GLY A 39 -22.90 22.55 39.04
C GLY A 39 -23.68 23.18 37.87
N ARG A 40 -23.82 24.51 37.82
CA ARG A 40 -24.44 25.21 36.67
C ARG A 40 -23.56 25.14 35.42
N ILE A 41 -22.25 25.33 35.57
CA ILE A 41 -21.30 25.24 34.45
C ILE A 41 -21.22 23.80 33.91
N ALA A 42 -21.08 22.80 34.79
CA ALA A 42 -21.06 21.40 34.38
C ALA A 42 -22.33 20.99 33.62
N ARG A 43 -23.52 21.44 34.08
CA ARG A 43 -24.79 21.21 33.37
C ARG A 43 -24.82 21.85 31.98
N LYS A 44 -24.31 23.08 31.84
CA LYS A 44 -24.25 23.81 30.56
C LYS A 44 -23.32 23.10 29.55
N VAL A 45 -22.18 22.60 30.01
CA VAL A 45 -21.22 21.84 29.19
C VAL A 45 -21.79 20.46 28.80
N ALA A 46 -22.42 19.76 29.74
CA ALA A 46 -23.09 18.48 29.46
C ALA A 46 -24.25 18.64 28.44
N LYS A 47 -25.01 19.74 28.51
CA LYS A 47 -26.06 20.05 27.53
C LYS A 47 -25.50 20.21 26.11
N ARG A 48 -24.30 20.77 25.94
CA ARG A 48 -23.61 20.89 24.65
C ARG A 48 -23.16 19.54 24.09
N ALA A 49 -22.63 18.66 24.95
CA ALA A 49 -22.30 17.29 24.56
C ALA A 49 -23.56 16.50 24.12
N LYS A 50 -24.69 16.67 24.83
CA LYS A 50 -25.97 16.05 24.47
C LYS A 50 -26.51 16.54 23.11
N ALA A 51 -26.35 17.83 22.80
CA ALA A 51 -26.72 18.38 21.49
C ALA A 51 -25.86 17.82 20.35
N GLY A 52 -24.54 17.67 20.58
CA GLY A 52 -23.64 17.02 19.62
C GLY A 52 -24.02 15.56 19.33
N ARG A 53 -24.36 14.79 20.39
CA ARG A 53 -24.84 13.41 20.24
C ARG A 53 -26.11 13.31 19.40
N LYS A 54 -27.10 14.17 19.68
CA LYS A 54 -28.36 14.20 18.91
C LYS A 54 -28.12 14.54 17.44
N ARG A 55 -27.19 15.46 17.14
CA ARG A 55 -26.79 15.76 15.76
C ARG A 55 -26.18 14.53 15.07
N LEU A 56 -25.31 13.79 15.75
CA LEU A 56 -24.71 12.56 15.22
C LEU A 56 -25.75 11.45 14.98
N GLU A 57 -26.75 11.34 15.84
CA GLU A 57 -27.86 10.37 15.71
C GLU A 57 -28.79 10.71 14.54
N GLN A 58 -29.02 11.99 14.28
CA GLN A 58 -29.91 12.47 13.21
C GLN A 58 -29.22 12.56 11.83
N MET A 59 -27.89 12.38 11.77
CA MET A 59 -27.17 12.40 10.49
C MET A 59 -27.49 11.15 9.66
N GLU A 60 -27.96 11.36 8.44
CA GLU A 60 -28.15 10.32 7.44
C GLU A 60 -26.78 9.80 6.96
N LYS A 61 -26.46 8.54 7.28
CA LYS A 61 -25.14 7.96 6.98
C LYS A 61 -25.07 7.57 5.51
N ILE A 62 -24.08 8.12 4.80
CA ILE A 62 -23.75 7.73 3.43
C ILE A 62 -23.13 6.34 3.49
N ALA A 63 -23.64 5.43 2.67
CA ALA A 63 -23.09 4.10 2.54
C ALA A 63 -21.60 4.19 2.13
N ARG A 64 -20.75 3.40 2.79
CA ARG A 64 -19.36 3.26 2.38
C ARG A 64 -19.32 2.84 0.90
N PRO A 65 -18.56 3.51 0.03
CA PRO A 65 -18.36 3.07 -1.33
C PRO A 65 -17.88 1.61 -1.30
N ARG A 66 -18.54 0.73 -2.06
CA ARG A 66 -18.08 -0.65 -2.17
C ARG A 66 -16.78 -0.65 -2.96
N ASP A 67 -15.70 -1.14 -2.34
CA ASP A 67 -14.45 -1.46 -3.03
C ASP A 67 -14.63 -2.80 -3.77
N ASP A 68 -15.69 -2.93 -4.59
CA ASP A 68 -16.04 -4.21 -5.25
C ASP A 68 -15.27 -4.36 -6.56
N VAL A 69 -13.95 -4.50 -6.45
CA VAL A 69 -13.18 -5.29 -7.43
C VAL A 69 -12.23 -6.18 -6.65
N SER A 70 -12.75 -7.25 -6.06
CA SER A 70 -11.90 -8.36 -5.65
C SER A 70 -11.46 -9.12 -6.91
N VAL A 71 -10.34 -8.73 -7.51
CA VAL A 71 -9.73 -9.52 -8.58
C VAL A 71 -9.21 -10.80 -7.95
N ARG A 72 -9.92 -11.92 -8.12
CA ARG A 72 -9.34 -13.25 -7.89
C ARG A 72 -8.45 -13.58 -9.08
N ALA A 73 -7.23 -13.07 -9.07
CA ALA A 73 -6.21 -13.44 -10.03
C ALA A 73 -5.63 -14.79 -9.61
N ALA A 74 -6.18 -15.87 -10.15
CA ALA A 74 -5.50 -17.16 -10.17
C ALA A 74 -4.68 -17.23 -11.45
N PHE A 75 -3.37 -17.46 -11.33
CA PHE A 75 -2.58 -17.86 -12.48
C PHE A 75 -2.77 -19.35 -12.68
N ASP A 76 -3.05 -19.77 -13.90
CA ASP A 76 -2.99 -21.19 -14.24
C ASP A 76 -1.62 -21.74 -13.84
N PRO A 77 -1.55 -22.96 -13.28
CA PRO A 77 -0.27 -23.56 -12.91
C PRO A 77 0.63 -23.59 -14.14
N ALA A 78 1.78 -22.91 -14.03
CA ALA A 78 2.74 -22.81 -15.11
C ALA A 78 3.13 -24.22 -15.59
N ARG A 79 3.33 -24.38 -16.91
CA ARG A 79 3.88 -25.61 -17.47
C ARG A 79 5.16 -25.98 -16.71
N ARG A 80 5.37 -27.28 -16.49
CA ARG A 80 6.52 -27.78 -15.74
C ARG A 80 7.83 -27.34 -16.42
N SER A 81 8.54 -26.41 -15.79
CA SER A 81 9.89 -26.02 -16.21
C SER A 81 10.95 -26.95 -15.63
N GLY A 82 12.18 -26.82 -16.12
CA GLY A 82 13.35 -27.37 -15.43
C GLY A 82 13.50 -26.85 -14.00
N HIS A 83 14.31 -27.55 -13.21
CA HIS A 83 14.61 -27.19 -11.83
C HIS A 83 15.42 -25.89 -11.74
N ASP A 84 16.33 -25.69 -12.69
CA ASP A 84 17.11 -24.46 -12.80
C ASP A 84 16.35 -23.50 -13.72
N VAL A 85 16.11 -22.28 -13.25
CA VAL A 85 15.24 -21.30 -13.92
C VAL A 85 16.06 -20.17 -14.52
N ILE A 86 16.99 -19.60 -13.75
CA ILE A 86 17.94 -18.57 -14.21
C ILE A 86 19.33 -19.00 -13.76
N VAL A 87 20.29 -18.92 -14.67
CA VAL A 87 21.71 -19.13 -14.40
C VAL A 87 22.47 -17.94 -14.97
N ALA A 88 23.05 -17.14 -14.10
CA ALA A 88 23.89 -16.01 -14.43
C ALA A 88 25.27 -16.15 -13.78
N HIS A 89 26.31 -15.95 -14.58
CA HIS A 89 27.70 -16.06 -14.16
C HIS A 89 28.50 -14.81 -14.52
N GLY A 90 29.10 -14.18 -13.52
CA GLY A 90 29.98 -13.02 -13.65
C GLY A 90 29.38 -11.87 -14.47
N ILE A 91 28.06 -11.63 -14.38
CA ILE A 91 27.42 -10.64 -15.23
C ILE A 91 27.73 -9.22 -14.77
N SER A 92 28.10 -8.37 -15.72
CA SER A 92 28.27 -6.92 -15.49
C SER A 92 27.49 -6.11 -16.50
N LYS A 93 27.03 -4.92 -16.10
CA LYS A 93 26.39 -3.96 -16.98
C LYS A 93 26.74 -2.53 -16.63
N ARG A 94 27.08 -1.75 -17.64
CA ARG A 94 27.36 -0.31 -17.56
C ARG A 94 26.66 0.45 -18.68
N TYR A 95 26.33 1.70 -18.42
CA TYR A 95 25.94 2.66 -19.45
C TYR A 95 26.86 3.88 -19.37
N GLY A 96 27.62 4.11 -20.43
CA GLY A 96 28.67 5.13 -20.43
C GLY A 96 29.68 4.90 -19.30
N ALA A 97 29.84 5.90 -18.43
CA ALA A 97 30.72 5.84 -17.27
C ALA A 97 30.09 5.21 -16.02
N ARG A 98 28.78 4.88 -16.04
CA ARG A 98 28.06 4.38 -14.88
C ARG A 98 27.94 2.86 -14.90
N THR A 99 28.56 2.20 -13.93
CA THR A 99 28.35 0.77 -13.65
C THR A 99 27.06 0.59 -12.86
N LEU A 100 26.17 -0.29 -13.33
CA LEU A 100 24.94 -0.66 -12.63
C LEU A 100 25.16 -1.85 -11.70
N PHE A 101 25.85 -2.87 -12.19
CA PHE A 101 26.30 -4.04 -11.44
C PHE A 101 27.54 -4.62 -12.14
N ALA A 102 28.39 -5.28 -11.36
CA ALA A 102 29.63 -5.89 -11.83
C ALA A 102 29.83 -7.25 -11.14
N ASP A 103 30.34 -8.21 -11.92
CA ASP A 103 30.73 -9.55 -11.47
C ASP A 103 29.66 -10.24 -10.61
N LEU A 104 28.42 -10.24 -11.10
CA LEU A 104 27.28 -10.79 -10.37
C LEU A 104 27.01 -12.23 -10.82
N ASP A 105 27.08 -13.15 -9.86
CA ASP A 105 26.57 -14.51 -10.01
C ASP A 105 25.16 -14.61 -9.43
N LEU A 106 24.24 -15.26 -10.16
CA LEU A 106 22.89 -15.51 -9.68
C LEU A 106 22.38 -16.84 -10.20
N PHE A 107 21.90 -17.67 -9.29
CA PHE A 107 21.29 -18.95 -9.61
C PHE A 107 19.90 -19.04 -8.97
N VAL A 108 18.87 -19.18 -9.79
CA VAL A 108 17.47 -19.24 -9.34
C VAL A 108 16.88 -20.59 -9.74
N ARG A 109 16.27 -21.26 -8.77
CA ARG A 109 15.61 -22.56 -8.95
C ARG A 109 14.09 -22.43 -8.90
N SER A 110 13.41 -23.43 -9.42
CA SER A 110 11.94 -23.50 -9.36
C SER A 110 11.44 -23.41 -7.91
N GLY A 111 10.37 -22.66 -7.70
CA GLY A 111 9.81 -22.39 -6.36
C GLY A 111 10.53 -21.31 -5.55
N ASN A 112 11.69 -20.80 -6.00
CA ASN A 112 12.34 -19.67 -5.33
C ASN A 112 11.52 -18.39 -5.49
N ARG A 113 11.56 -17.56 -4.45
CA ARG A 113 11.02 -16.19 -4.45
C ARG A 113 12.17 -15.23 -4.22
N LEU A 114 12.42 -14.36 -5.19
CA LEU A 114 13.52 -13.39 -5.15
C LEU A 114 12.95 -11.98 -5.19
N ALA A 115 13.44 -11.12 -4.31
CA ALA A 115 13.12 -9.69 -4.31
C ALA A 115 14.38 -8.88 -4.64
N VAL A 116 14.31 -8.04 -5.66
CA VAL A 116 15.40 -7.10 -6.02
C VAL A 116 15.06 -5.73 -5.43
N VAL A 117 15.85 -5.30 -4.44
CA VAL A 117 15.66 -4.03 -3.74
C VAL A 117 16.81 -3.06 -4.05
N GLY A 118 16.54 -1.77 -4.02
CA GLY A 118 17.54 -0.75 -4.29
C GLY A 118 16.90 0.57 -4.70
N ARG A 119 17.69 1.65 -4.70
CA ARG A 119 17.23 3.00 -5.09
C ARG A 119 16.77 3.05 -6.55
N ASN A 120 16.00 4.07 -6.91
CA ASN A 120 15.66 4.32 -8.31
C ASN A 120 16.94 4.59 -9.11
N GLY A 121 17.00 4.03 -10.33
CA GLY A 121 18.21 4.09 -11.17
C GLY A 121 19.35 3.16 -10.74
N ALA A 122 19.18 2.30 -9.73
CA ALA A 122 20.19 1.29 -9.34
C ALA A 122 20.35 0.13 -10.34
N GLY A 123 19.63 0.15 -11.48
CA GLY A 123 19.73 -0.90 -12.50
C GLY A 123 18.81 -2.10 -12.31
N LYS A 124 17.84 -2.06 -11.39
CA LYS A 124 16.90 -3.19 -11.14
C LYS A 124 16.18 -3.67 -12.41
N THR A 125 15.57 -2.74 -13.15
CA THR A 125 14.87 -3.05 -14.39
C THR A 125 15.82 -3.57 -15.47
N THR A 126 17.06 -3.09 -15.49
CA THR A 126 18.10 -3.58 -16.39
C THR A 126 18.55 -4.99 -16.00
N LEU A 127 18.75 -5.27 -14.71
CA LEU A 127 19.07 -6.60 -14.20
C LEU A 127 17.99 -7.60 -14.61
N LEU A 128 16.71 -7.28 -14.38
CA LEU A 128 15.61 -8.16 -14.80
C LEU A 128 15.61 -8.41 -16.31
N ARG A 129 15.85 -7.38 -17.14
CA ARG A 129 15.97 -7.55 -18.60
C ARG A 129 17.14 -8.46 -18.99
N VAL A 130 18.30 -8.30 -18.34
CA VAL A 130 19.48 -9.15 -18.58
C VAL A 130 19.20 -10.60 -18.20
N LEU A 131 18.63 -10.85 -17.02
CA LEU A 131 18.30 -12.21 -16.58
C LEU A 131 17.26 -12.91 -17.46
N LEU A 132 16.36 -12.12 -18.08
CA LEU A 132 15.35 -12.61 -19.02
C LEU A 132 15.87 -12.73 -20.47
N GLY A 133 17.14 -12.42 -20.72
CA GLY A 133 17.72 -12.43 -22.07
C GLY A 133 17.17 -11.35 -23.01
N ARG A 134 16.49 -10.33 -22.48
CA ARG A 134 15.99 -9.19 -23.26
C ARG A 134 17.05 -8.13 -23.51
N GLU A 135 18.14 -8.20 -22.77
CA GLU A 135 19.30 -7.33 -22.94
C GLU A 135 20.57 -8.14 -22.65
N SER A 136 21.62 -7.94 -23.44
CA SER A 136 22.88 -8.64 -23.22
C SER A 136 23.65 -8.00 -22.06
N PRO A 137 24.27 -8.80 -21.17
CA PRO A 137 25.25 -8.25 -20.25
C PRO A 137 26.50 -7.81 -21.03
N ASP A 138 27.30 -6.92 -20.46
CA ASP A 138 28.55 -6.48 -21.10
C ASP A 138 29.69 -7.49 -20.90
N THR A 139 29.62 -8.28 -19.83
CA THR A 139 30.52 -9.40 -19.52
C THR A 139 29.74 -10.53 -18.87
N GLY A 140 30.29 -11.74 -18.84
CA GLY A 140 29.65 -12.91 -18.26
C GLY A 140 28.52 -13.47 -19.12
N THR A 141 27.70 -14.33 -18.53
CA THR A 141 26.57 -14.99 -19.23
C THR A 141 25.33 -15.01 -18.35
N ALA A 142 24.16 -14.79 -18.93
CA ALA A 142 22.87 -15.03 -18.28
C ALA A 142 21.98 -15.85 -19.22
N ARG A 143 21.38 -16.93 -18.70
CA ARG A 143 20.49 -17.79 -19.47
C ARG A 143 19.31 -18.27 -18.64
N LEU A 144 18.19 -18.48 -19.33
CA LEU A 144 17.07 -19.22 -18.78
C LEU A 144 17.35 -20.73 -18.83
N GLY A 145 16.76 -21.46 -17.89
CA GLY A 145 16.80 -22.91 -17.88
C GLY A 145 15.90 -23.57 -18.93
N ALA A 146 15.99 -24.89 -19.02
CA ALA A 146 15.21 -25.67 -19.98
C ALA A 146 13.70 -25.56 -19.71
N ASN A 147 12.92 -25.38 -20.77
CA ASN A 147 11.45 -25.27 -20.73
C ASN A 147 10.92 -24.17 -19.79
N VAL A 148 11.68 -23.09 -19.59
CA VAL A 148 11.23 -21.92 -18.85
C VAL A 148 10.47 -20.98 -19.79
N THR A 149 9.21 -20.70 -19.47
CA THR A 149 8.44 -19.64 -20.14
C THR A 149 8.38 -18.42 -19.21
N PRO A 150 9.14 -17.34 -19.51
CA PRO A 150 9.18 -16.17 -18.64
C PRO A 150 7.90 -15.32 -18.78
N GLY A 151 7.27 -15.01 -17.64
CA GLY A 151 6.30 -13.93 -17.53
C GLY A 151 7.00 -12.64 -17.11
N TYR A 152 6.83 -11.56 -17.86
CA TYR A 152 7.44 -10.26 -17.56
C TYR A 152 6.38 -9.16 -17.55
N LEU A 153 6.21 -8.52 -16.40
CA LEU A 153 5.40 -7.32 -16.25
C LEU A 153 6.34 -6.11 -16.22
N ALA A 154 6.29 -5.31 -17.28
CA ALA A 154 7.07 -4.08 -17.36
C ALA A 154 6.48 -3.00 -16.43
N GLN A 155 7.32 -2.07 -16.00
CA GLN A 155 6.89 -0.94 -15.18
C GLN A 155 6.01 0.05 -15.95
N GLU A 156 6.23 0.18 -17.26
CA GLU A 156 5.44 1.03 -18.14
C GLU A 156 4.46 0.18 -18.95
N HIS A 157 3.24 0.67 -19.13
CA HIS A 157 2.12 -0.04 -19.75
C HIS A 157 2.22 -0.17 -21.28
N GLU A 158 3.40 0.06 -21.87
CA GLU A 158 3.59 0.09 -23.33
C GLU A 158 3.21 -1.22 -24.03
N SER A 159 3.27 -2.35 -23.31
CA SER A 159 2.89 -3.66 -23.84
C SER A 159 1.49 -4.13 -23.44
N LEU A 160 0.67 -3.28 -22.81
CA LEU A 160 -0.70 -3.66 -22.47
C LEU A 160 -1.62 -3.49 -23.68
N ASP A 161 -2.25 -4.58 -24.08
CA ASP A 161 -3.34 -4.53 -25.06
C ASP A 161 -4.59 -3.98 -24.36
N VAL A 162 -4.92 -2.73 -24.64
CA VAL A 162 -6.09 -2.03 -24.08
C VAL A 162 -7.42 -2.68 -24.43
N ARG A 163 -7.44 -3.62 -25.40
CA ARG A 163 -8.63 -4.38 -25.78
C ARG A 163 -8.80 -5.65 -24.96
N ARG A 164 -7.76 -6.09 -24.23
CA ARG A 164 -7.83 -7.26 -23.35
C ARG A 164 -8.23 -6.81 -21.96
N THR A 165 -9.20 -7.52 -21.40
CA THR A 165 -9.63 -7.34 -20.02
C THR A 165 -9.25 -8.59 -19.22
N VAL A 166 -9.11 -8.43 -17.91
CA VAL A 166 -8.84 -9.55 -16.98
C VAL A 166 -10.12 -10.38 -16.73
N LEU A 167 -11.27 -9.93 -17.27
CA LEU A 167 -12.58 -10.56 -17.25
C LEU A 167 -12.95 -11.11 -18.63
#